data_AF-A0A5K1F1Q7-F1
#
_entry.id   AF-A0A5K1F1Q7-F1
#
_cell.length_a   1.000
_cell.length_b   1.000
_cell.length_c   1.000
_cell.angle_alpha   90.00
_cell.angle_beta   90.00
_cell.angle_gamma   90.00
#
_symmetry.space_group_name_H-M   'P 1'
#
loop_
_entity.id
_entity.type
_entity.pdbx_description
1 polymer ?
#
loop_
_entity_poly.entity_id
_entity_poly.type
_entity_poly.pdbx_seq_one_letter_code
_entity_poly.pdbx_strand_id
1 'polypeptide(L)' 'NNTWCIARPSAEQTVLQNNIDFACSNGVDCSVLASGQACSLPDTIINHASVVMNLYYSANGRQPYTCSFANSGLITTVDP' A
#
# COMPACT_ATOMS: atom_id res chain seq x y z
N ASN A 1 -3.66 -17.91 8.54
CA ASN A 1 -2.73 -16.80 8.85
C ASN A 1 -2.91 -15.71 7.82
N ASN A 2 -3.50 -14.57 8.20
CA ASN A 2 -3.58 -13.41 7.32
C ASN A 2 -2.33 -12.55 7.50
N THR A 3 -1.87 -11.98 6.39
CA THR A 3 -0.77 -11.03 6.32
C THR A 3 -1.22 -9.83 5.50
N TRP A 4 -0.67 -8.66 5.84
CA TRP A 4 -0.93 -7.41 5.16
C TRP A 4 0.39 -6.76 4.75
N CYS A 5 0.36 -5.97 3.69
CA CYS A 5 1.51 -5.18 3.26
C CYS A 5 1.26 -3.70 3.54
N ILE A 6 2.08 -3.10 4.41
CA ILE A 6 1.99 -1.67 4.73
C ILE A 6 3.25 -0.94 4.29
N ALA A 7 3.15 0.38 4.14
CA ALA A 7 4.29 1.23 3.91
C ALA A 7 5.20 1.29 5.15
N ARG A 8 6.51 1.30 4.95
CA ARG A 8 7.48 1.49 6.03
C ARG A 8 7.42 2.93 6.54
N PRO A 9 7.37 3.15 7.87
CA PRO A 9 7.42 4.50 8.45
C PRO A 9 8.66 5.32 8.07
N SER A 10 9.77 4.64 7.76
CA SER A 10 11.03 5.28 7.36
C SER A 10 11.15 5.50 5.84
N ALA A 11 10.12 5.21 5.06
CA ALA A 11 10.16 5.40 3.62
C ALA A 11 10.01 6.88 3.25
N GLU A 12 10.81 7.33 2.29
CA GLU A 12 10.73 8.68 1.73
C GLU A 12 9.38 8.92 1.05
N GLN A 13 8.81 10.12 1.19
CA GLN A 13 7.51 10.45 0.61
C GLN A 13 7.47 10.26 -0.91
N THR A 14 8.57 10.53 -1.61
CA THR A 14 8.69 10.32 -3.05
C THR A 14 8.62 8.84 -3.43
N VAL A 15 9.22 7.95 -2.62
CA VAL A 15 9.11 6.51 -2.82
C VAL A 15 7.69 6.04 -2.57
N LEU A 16 7.02 6.57 -1.55
CA LEU A 16 5.62 6.27 -1.26
C LEU A 16 4.69 6.68 -2.40
N GLN A 17 4.90 7.87 -3.00
CA GLN A 17 4.13 8.29 -4.18
C GLN A 17 4.36 7.32 -5.35
N ASN A 18 5.61 6.96 -5.63
CA ASN A 18 5.93 6.01 -6.70
C ASN A 18 5.25 4.64 -6.48
N ASN A 19 5.15 4.18 -5.23
CA ASN A 19 4.45 2.94 -4.91
C ASN A 19 2.95 3.04 -5.20
N ILE A 20 2.34 4.18 -4.87
CA ILE A 20 0.93 4.46 -5.18
C ILE A 20 0.74 4.39 -6.69
N ASP A 21 1.49 5.19 -7.44
CA ASP A 21 1.38 5.28 -8.90
C ASP A 21 1.60 3.91 -9.57
N PHE A 22 2.58 3.14 -9.07
CA PHE A 22 2.84 1.78 -9.52
C PHE A 22 1.64 0.86 -9.26
N ALA A 23 1.12 0.82 -8.03
CA ALA A 23 0.00 -0.06 -7.68
C ALA A 23 -1.24 0.28 -8.51
N CYS A 24 -1.57 1.57 -8.65
CA CYS A 24 -2.70 2.03 -9.46
C CYS A 24 -2.56 1.63 -10.93
N SER A 25 -1.36 1.73 -11.48
CA SER A 25 -1.09 1.34 -12.88
C SER A 25 -1.08 -0.17 -13.10
N ASN A 26 -0.97 -0.97 -12.01
CA ASN A 26 -0.88 -2.43 -12.06
C ASN A 26 -2.13 -3.11 -11.48
N GLY A 27 -3.31 -2.51 -11.70
CA GLY A 27 -4.60 -3.16 -11.46
C GLY A 27 -5.22 -2.91 -10.08
N VAL A 28 -4.66 -2.03 -9.26
CA VAL A 28 -5.32 -1.54 -8.04
C VAL A 28 -6.24 -0.37 -8.37
N ASP A 29 -7.49 -0.43 -7.91
CA ASP A 29 -8.40 0.71 -7.99
C ASP A 29 -8.05 1.74 -6.90
N CYS A 30 -7.38 2.81 -7.31
CA CYS A 30 -6.98 3.90 -6.43
C CYS A 30 -8.06 4.97 -6.22
N SER A 31 -9.25 4.82 -6.81
CA SER A 31 -10.36 5.73 -6.53
C SER A 31 -10.76 5.72 -5.05
N VAL A 32 -10.49 4.62 -4.34
CA VAL A 32 -10.73 4.44 -2.90
C VAL A 32 -9.92 5.37 -1.99
N LEU A 33 -8.89 6.03 -2.53
CA LEU A 33 -8.07 7.01 -1.81
C LEU A 33 -8.68 8.42 -1.87
N ALA A 34 -9.61 8.68 -2.79
CA ALA A 34 -10.18 10.00 -2.98
C ALA A 34 -10.93 10.49 -1.72
N SER A 35 -10.90 11.80 -1.47
CA SER A 35 -11.56 12.40 -0.31
C SER A 35 -13.02 11.97 -0.18
N GLY A 36 -13.41 11.49 1.00
CA GLY A 36 -14.76 11.00 1.28
C GLY A 36 -14.99 9.52 0.98
N GLN A 37 -13.98 8.80 0.47
CA GLN A 37 -14.00 7.35 0.34
C GLN A 37 -13.58 6.65 1.63
N ALA A 38 -13.90 5.36 1.74
CA ALA A 38 -13.68 4.55 2.94
C ALA A 38 -12.21 4.51 3.41
N CYS A 39 -11.25 4.60 2.49
CA CYS A 39 -9.82 4.53 2.79
C CYS A 39 -9.10 5.88 2.62
N SER A 40 -9.84 6.99 2.65
CA SER A 40 -9.27 8.33 2.46
C SER A 40 -8.60 8.89 3.70
N LEU A 41 -8.95 8.40 4.90
CA LEU A 41 -8.45 8.91 6.18
C LEU A 41 -7.60 7.87 6.94
N PRO A 42 -6.54 8.31 7.64
CA PRO A 42 -5.98 9.67 7.62
C PRO A 42 -5.44 10.06 6.24
N ASP A 43 -5.64 11.31 5.84
CA ASP A 43 -5.23 11.84 4.53
C ASP A 43 -3.72 12.14 4.56
N THR A 44 -2.94 11.07 4.51
CA THR A 44 -1.48 11.09 4.53
C THR A 44 -0.96 10.13 3.48
N ILE A 45 0.17 10.49 2.87
CA ILE A 45 0.78 9.69 1.81
C ILE A 45 1.15 8.27 2.28
N ILE A 46 1.56 8.11 3.54
CA ILE A 46 1.89 6.79 4.10
C ILE A 46 0.66 5.90 4.28
N ASN A 47 -0.48 6.48 4.64
CA ASN A 47 -1.74 5.74 4.75
C ASN A 47 -2.24 5.32 3.37
N HIS A 48 -2.27 6.26 2.43
CA HIS A 48 -2.65 5.98 1.05
C HIS A 48 -1.76 4.91 0.41
N ALA A 49 -0.44 5.01 0.60
CA ALA A 49 0.52 4.00 0.16
C ALA A 49 0.24 2.64 0.82
N SER A 50 0.01 2.58 2.13
CA SER A 50 -0.29 1.33 2.84
C SER A 50 -1.55 0.65 2.29
N VAL A 51 -2.60 1.42 2.02
CA VAL A 51 -3.86 0.90 1.44
C VAL A 51 -3.60 0.24 0.08
N VAL A 52 -2.99 0.96 -0.86
CA VAL A 52 -2.81 0.44 -2.22
C VAL A 52 -1.73 -0.65 -2.30
N MET A 53 -0.69 -0.57 -1.48
CA MET A 53 0.31 -1.64 -1.34
C MET A 53 -0.32 -2.93 -0.81
N ASN A 54 -1.24 -2.83 0.16
CA ASN A 54 -1.96 -3.99 0.68
C ASN A 54 -2.94 -4.58 -0.35
N LEU A 55 -3.63 -3.73 -1.11
CA LEU A 55 -4.51 -4.17 -2.20
C LEU A 55 -3.71 -4.89 -3.29
N TYR A 56 -2.59 -4.32 -3.72
CA TYR A 56 -1.68 -4.95 -4.69
C TYR A 56 -1.14 -6.29 -4.18
N TYR A 57 -0.67 -6.33 -2.93
CA TYR A 57 -0.17 -7.55 -2.28
C TYR A 57 -1.23 -8.64 -2.23
N SER A 58 -2.47 -8.28 -1.88
CA SER A 58 -3.60 -9.22 -1.82
C SER A 58 -4.00 -9.74 -3.21
N ALA A 59 -4.05 -8.86 -4.21
CA ALA A 59 -4.36 -9.22 -5.60
C ALA A 59 -3.30 -10.16 -6.21
N ASN A 60 -2.04 -10.06 -5.78
CA ASN A 60 -0.93 -10.88 -6.26
C ASN A 60 -0.62 -12.10 -5.38
N GLY A 61 -1.62 -12.60 -4.64
CA GLY A 61 -1.50 -13.85 -3.89
C GLY A 61 -0.64 -13.78 -2.64
N ARG A 62 -0.43 -12.56 -2.10
CA ARG A 62 0.26 -12.32 -0.83
C ARG A 62 1.69 -12.88 -0.76
N GLN A 63 2.39 -12.90 -1.90
CA GLN A 63 3.76 -13.41 -1.95
C GLN A 63 4.75 -12.39 -1.37
N PRO A 64 5.77 -12.81 -0.59
CA PRO A 64 6.67 -11.88 0.09
C PRO A 64 7.30 -10.81 -0.81
N TYR A 65 7.66 -11.16 -2.05
CA TYR A 65 8.27 -10.22 -3.00
C TYR A 65 7.29 -9.15 -3.51
N THR A 66 5.98 -9.41 -3.50
CA THR A 66 4.96 -8.42 -3.92
C THR A 66 4.78 -7.29 -2.91
N CYS A 67 5.29 -7.44 -1.69
CA CYS A 67 5.35 -6.38 -0.68
C CYS A 67 6.71 -5.66 -0.62
N SER A 68 7.64 -5.92 -1.55
CA SER A 68 8.96 -5.28 -1.46
C SER A 68 8.89 -3.78 -1.73
N PHE A 69 8.26 -3.36 -2.84
CA PHE A 69 8.13 -1.94 -3.24
C PHE A 69 9.46 -1.17 -3.07
N ALA A 70 10.53 -1.63 -3.71
CA ALA A 70 11.88 -1.07 -3.53
C ALA A 70 12.34 -1.00 -2.06
N ASN A 71 12.07 -2.06 -1.29
CA ASN A 71 12.32 -2.15 0.16
C ASN A 71 11.57 -1.13 1.04
N SER A 72 10.51 -0.51 0.52
CA SER A 72 9.68 0.42 1.28
C SER A 72 8.38 -0.21 1.81
N GLY A 73 8.11 -1.48 1.53
CA GLY A 73 7.02 -2.23 2.14
C GLY A 73 7.43 -3.10 3.33
N LEU A 74 6.45 -3.39 4.18
CA LEU A 74 6.57 -4.23 5.36
C LEU A 74 5.38 -5.18 5.43
N ILE A 75 5.67 -6.47 5.61
CA ILE A 75 4.63 -7.47 5.89
C ILE A 75 4.36 -7.49 7.39
N THR A 76 3.10 -7.35 7.75
CA THR A 76 2.61 -7.49 9.12
C THR A 76 1.60 -8.64 9.22
N THR A 77 1.56 -9.30 10.38
CA THR A 77 0.53 -10.28 10.78
C THR A 77 -0.49 -9.69 11.74
N VAL A 78 -0.35 -8.41 12.06
CA VAL A 78 -1.32 -7.61 12.82
C VAL A 78 -2.13 -6.80 11.82
N ASP A 79 -3.45 -6.81 11.98
CA ASP A 79 -4.36 -6.00 11.16
C ASP A 79 -4.00 -4.51 11.33
N PRO A 80 -3.58 -3.83 10.25
CA PRO A 80 -2.99 -2.49 10.32
C PRO A 80 -4.01 -1.35 10.46
#